data_AF-A0A959BSM2-F1
#
_entry.id   AF-A0A959BSM2-F1
#
_cell.length_a   1.000
_cell.length_b   1.000
_cell.length_c   1.000
_cell.angle_alpha   90.00
_cell.angle_beta   90.00
_cell.angle_gamma   90.00
#
_symmetry.space_group_name_H-M   'P 1'
#
loop_
_entity.id
_entity.type
_entity.pdbx_description
1 polymer ?
#
loop_
_entity_poly.entity_id
_entity_poly.type
_entity_poly.pdbx_seq_one_letter_code
_entity_poly.pdbx_strand_id
1 'polypeptide(L)'
;LKLKMYTQVRLAQDVSAEVAKLISEDGLIGPGDDFQMQYGTSSAPENRNLGYAQEYAAGGAFNYISPYFFEIMKGDNTFFDENIYKDIEDPRIPYYFYNQLPDGATDADAENPCSYCPSRSGTPFLSIWMFSFNIDPNEGFDQSSSQTVMGLYPIGGRYDDGQGGAVNFNGAADTPQRLLTYYARKYLEAELAITGVTDGDARALLEEAIRASFDKVDEIAAAASAPALVEEDVEAYIAAVLERYDAADAEGKLEHIMTQKWIATYGFGVDAYTDYRRTG
;
A
#
# COMPACT_ATOMS: atom_id res chain seq x y z
N LEU A 1 -5.11 -5.59 -19.10
CA LEU A 1 -3.71 -5.53 -19.61
C LEU A 1 -3.48 -4.46 -20.67
N LYS A 2 -4.21 -4.46 -21.80
CA LYS A 2 -3.98 -3.46 -22.88
C LYS A 2 -4.11 -2.00 -22.41
N LEU A 3 -5.15 -1.68 -21.63
CA LEU A 3 -5.33 -0.33 -21.05
C LEU A 3 -4.07 0.15 -20.31
N LYS A 4 -3.56 -0.68 -19.38
CA LYS A 4 -2.31 -0.43 -18.65
C LYS A 4 -1.11 -0.20 -19.59
N MET A 5 -0.94 -1.03 -20.62
CA MET A 5 0.17 -0.85 -21.57
C MET A 5 0.05 0.46 -22.37
N TYR A 6 -1.17 0.84 -22.77
CA TYR A 6 -1.40 2.12 -23.44
C TYR A 6 -1.12 3.31 -22.51
N THR A 7 -1.57 3.27 -21.25
CA THR A 7 -1.24 4.30 -20.26
C THR A 7 0.28 4.42 -20.05
N GLN A 8 1.01 3.31 -20.07
CA GLN A 8 2.47 3.32 -19.90
C GLN A 8 3.21 4.00 -21.07
N VAL A 9 2.69 3.92 -22.30
CA VAL A 9 3.33 4.50 -23.49
C VAL A 9 2.76 5.85 -23.92
N ARG A 10 1.75 6.38 -23.22
CA ARG A 10 1.02 7.62 -23.60
C ARG A 10 1.92 8.86 -23.71
N LEU A 11 3.06 8.88 -23.01
CA LEU A 11 4.02 9.99 -23.09
C LEU A 11 4.92 9.91 -24.34
N ALA A 12 4.98 8.76 -24.99
CA ALA A 12 5.80 8.51 -26.19
C ALA A 12 4.98 8.44 -27.48
N GLN A 13 3.67 8.17 -27.39
CA GLN A 13 2.76 8.13 -28.53
C GLN A 13 1.32 8.46 -28.10
N ASP A 14 0.53 8.99 -29.04
CA ASP A 14 -0.91 9.15 -28.85
C ASP A 14 -1.59 7.77 -28.82
N VAL A 15 -2.39 7.53 -27.79
CA VAL A 15 -3.12 6.28 -27.55
C VAL A 15 -4.63 6.49 -27.44
N SER A 16 -5.12 7.70 -27.73
CA SER A 16 -6.50 8.11 -27.44
C SER A 16 -7.53 7.24 -28.17
N ALA A 17 -7.26 6.90 -29.44
CA ALA A 17 -8.16 6.06 -30.24
C ALA A 17 -8.25 4.61 -29.70
N GLU A 18 -7.11 4.02 -29.33
CA GLU A 18 -7.02 2.68 -28.79
C GLU A 18 -7.68 2.58 -27.39
N VAL A 19 -7.45 3.59 -26.55
CA VAL A 19 -8.05 3.68 -25.22
C VAL A 19 -9.56 3.85 -25.32
N ALA A 20 -10.05 4.78 -26.16
CA ALA A 20 -11.50 4.97 -26.36
C ALA A 20 -12.20 3.70 -26.82
N LYS A 21 -11.56 2.95 -27.74
CA LYS A 21 -12.05 1.64 -28.17
C LYS A 21 -12.14 0.65 -27.01
N LEU A 22 -11.08 0.49 -26.21
CA LEU A 22 -11.09 -0.44 -25.08
C LEU A 22 -12.15 -0.14 -24.03
N ILE A 23 -12.39 1.14 -23.73
CA ILE A 23 -13.38 1.56 -22.73
C ILE A 23 -14.80 1.27 -23.24
N SER A 24 -15.06 1.49 -24.54
CA SER A 24 -16.39 1.25 -25.14
C SER A 24 -16.77 -0.22 -25.36
N GLU A 25 -15.78 -1.13 -25.41
CA GLU A 25 -16.00 -2.56 -25.67
C GLU A 25 -16.50 -3.34 -24.43
N ASP A 26 -16.56 -2.71 -23.25
CA ASP A 26 -17.02 -3.32 -21.97
C ASP A 26 -16.34 -4.65 -21.61
N GLY A 27 -15.09 -4.84 -22.06
CA GLY A 27 -14.30 -6.06 -21.85
C GLY A 27 -13.20 -5.93 -20.80
N LEU A 28 -13.24 -4.87 -19.98
CA LEU A 28 -12.26 -4.59 -18.94
C LEU A 28 -12.73 -5.18 -17.60
N ILE A 29 -11.79 -5.59 -16.74
CA ILE A 29 -12.08 -6.22 -15.45
C ILE A 29 -13.01 -5.37 -14.58
N GLY A 30 -14.05 -5.98 -14.01
CA GLY A 30 -14.96 -5.35 -13.06
C GLY A 30 -14.62 -5.70 -11.60
N PRO A 31 -15.48 -5.29 -10.65
CA PRO A 31 -15.39 -5.73 -9.27
C PRO A 31 -15.40 -7.27 -9.18
N GLY A 32 -14.39 -7.86 -8.53
CA GLY A 32 -14.26 -9.32 -8.38
C GLY A 32 -13.52 -10.04 -9.51
N ASP A 33 -13.20 -9.38 -10.63
CA ASP A 33 -12.48 -9.96 -11.78
C ASP A 33 -10.96 -9.79 -11.68
N ASP A 34 -10.44 -9.68 -10.47
CA ASP A 34 -9.02 -9.42 -10.25
C ASP A 34 -8.17 -10.59 -10.74
N PHE A 35 -7.12 -10.24 -11.50
CA PHE A 35 -6.09 -11.21 -11.88
C PHE A 35 -5.04 -11.25 -10.77
N GLN A 36 -5.04 -12.37 -10.05
CA GLN A 36 -4.22 -12.57 -8.86
C GLN A 36 -3.68 -14.01 -8.81
N MET A 37 -2.47 -14.17 -8.29
CA MET A 37 -1.86 -15.48 -8.06
C MET A 37 -2.31 -15.99 -6.70
N GLN A 38 -2.99 -17.13 -6.71
CA GLN A 38 -3.49 -17.80 -5.51
C GLN A 38 -2.37 -18.57 -4.80
N TYR A 39 -2.38 -18.53 -3.48
CA TYR A 39 -1.51 -19.32 -2.61
C TYR A 39 -2.33 -20.28 -1.74
N GLY A 40 -1.65 -21.16 -1.01
CA GLY A 40 -2.24 -22.06 -0.02
C GLY A 40 -1.53 -21.94 1.31
N THR A 41 -1.74 -22.94 2.18
CA THR A 41 -1.22 -22.92 3.57
C THR A 41 -0.15 -23.99 3.85
N SER A 42 0.18 -24.82 2.86
CA SER A 42 1.14 -25.92 2.98
C SER A 42 2.58 -25.43 2.93
N SER A 43 3.43 -25.92 3.84
CA SER A 43 4.87 -25.68 3.84
C SER A 43 5.70 -26.80 3.19
N ALA A 44 5.07 -27.95 2.87
CA ALA A 44 5.74 -29.09 2.21
C ALA A 44 4.73 -29.91 1.36
N PRO A 45 4.58 -29.63 0.05
CA PRO A 45 5.33 -28.63 -0.72
C PRO A 45 4.97 -27.20 -0.29
N GLU A 46 5.93 -26.28 -0.39
CA GLU A 46 5.71 -24.86 -0.13
C GLU A 46 4.75 -24.29 -1.17
N ASN A 47 3.62 -23.78 -0.69
CA ASN A 47 2.64 -23.09 -1.53
C ASN A 47 2.06 -21.84 -0.86
N ARG A 48 2.63 -21.38 0.25
CA ARG A 48 2.27 -20.12 0.91
C ARG A 48 2.74 -18.93 0.09
N ASN A 49 2.14 -17.77 0.36
CA ASN A 49 2.61 -16.49 -0.16
C ASN A 49 4.12 -16.37 0.13
N LEU A 50 4.91 -16.05 -0.90
CA LEU A 50 6.36 -16.08 -0.80
C LEU A 50 6.90 -15.03 0.18
N GLY A 51 6.28 -13.85 0.22
CA GLY A 51 6.62 -12.81 1.18
C GLY A 51 6.34 -13.26 2.61
N TYR A 52 5.19 -13.91 2.84
CA TYR A 52 4.84 -14.50 4.13
C TYR A 52 5.80 -15.62 4.55
N ALA A 53 6.11 -16.55 3.65
CA ALA A 53 7.01 -17.66 3.93
C ALA A 53 8.41 -17.18 4.38
N GLN A 54 8.82 -16.02 3.88
CA GLN A 54 10.08 -15.37 4.25
C GLN A 54 9.96 -14.54 5.54
N GLU A 55 9.05 -13.55 5.59
CA GLU A 55 8.98 -12.60 6.70
C GLU A 55 8.42 -13.17 7.99
N TYR A 56 7.46 -14.09 7.91
CA TYR A 56 6.78 -14.62 9.09
C TYR A 56 7.47 -15.86 9.66
N ALA A 57 8.63 -16.25 9.11
CA ALA A 57 9.49 -17.21 9.78
C ALA A 57 9.94 -16.66 11.14
N ALA A 58 10.08 -17.51 12.15
CA ALA A 58 10.54 -17.07 13.47
C ALA A 58 11.97 -16.48 13.35
N GLY A 59 12.13 -15.21 13.72
CA GLY A 59 13.37 -14.45 13.51
C GLY A 59 13.65 -14.08 12.05
N GLY A 60 12.65 -14.19 11.17
CA GLY A 60 12.74 -14.00 9.72
C GLY A 60 12.30 -12.63 9.23
N ALA A 61 12.19 -11.62 10.10
CA ALA A 61 11.84 -10.27 9.71
C ALA A 61 12.99 -9.62 8.91
N PHE A 62 13.07 -9.93 7.61
CA PHE A 62 14.23 -9.59 6.77
C PHE A 62 14.10 -8.26 6.02
N ASN A 63 12.88 -7.76 5.80
CA ASN A 63 12.69 -6.49 5.11
C ASN A 63 12.26 -5.40 6.08
N TYR A 64 12.70 -4.19 5.78
CA TYR A 64 12.34 -3.00 6.52
C TYR A 64 11.33 -2.19 5.71
N ILE A 65 10.21 -1.85 6.34
CA ILE A 65 9.21 -0.99 5.73
C ILE A 65 9.74 0.43 5.74
N SER A 66 9.75 1.10 4.58
CA SER A 66 10.25 2.47 4.50
C SER A 66 9.45 3.42 5.39
N PRO A 67 10.08 4.17 6.31
CA PRO A 67 9.41 5.21 7.09
C PRO A 67 8.67 6.23 6.21
N TYR A 68 9.14 6.48 4.99
CA TYR A 68 8.45 7.38 4.04
C TYR A 68 7.04 6.88 3.69
N PHE A 69 6.91 5.59 3.40
CA PHE A 69 5.63 4.99 3.05
C PHE A 69 4.68 4.99 4.24
N PHE A 70 5.21 4.68 5.43
CA PHE A 70 4.46 4.76 6.68
C PHE A 70 3.99 6.19 6.98
N GLU A 71 4.88 7.18 6.92
CA GLU A 71 4.54 8.58 7.23
C GLU A 71 3.50 9.14 6.26
N ILE A 72 3.56 8.79 4.97
CA ILE A 72 2.51 9.16 4.00
C ILE A 72 1.14 8.64 4.43
N MET A 73 1.05 7.37 4.80
CA MET A 73 -0.22 6.78 5.27
C MET A 73 -0.64 7.34 6.62
N LYS A 74 0.30 7.60 7.53
CA LYS A 74 0.01 8.11 8.88
C LYS A 74 -0.39 9.59 8.89
N GLY A 75 -0.07 10.32 7.83
CA GLY A 75 -0.26 11.76 7.75
C GLY A 75 0.83 12.56 8.47
N ASP A 76 1.99 11.95 8.71
CA ASP A 76 3.13 12.56 9.40
C ASP A 76 4.21 13.00 8.39
N ASN A 77 5.14 13.84 8.83
CA ASN A 77 6.17 14.39 7.95
C ASN A 77 7.51 14.58 8.69
N THR A 78 7.88 13.60 9.54
CA THR A 78 9.03 13.74 10.46
C THR A 78 10.39 13.62 9.77
N PHE A 79 10.43 13.01 8.59
CA PHE A 79 11.65 12.88 7.79
C PHE A 79 11.57 13.64 6.46
N PHE A 80 10.41 13.68 5.83
CA PHE A 80 10.20 14.40 4.58
C PHE A 80 9.14 15.47 4.78
N ASP A 81 9.50 16.74 4.61
CA ASP A 81 8.59 17.87 4.84
C ASP A 81 7.35 17.84 3.91
N GLU A 82 7.50 17.26 2.73
CA GLU A 82 6.51 17.21 1.64
C GLU A 82 5.68 15.91 1.69
N ASN A 83 4.85 15.74 2.73
CA ASN A 83 3.78 14.73 2.73
C ASN A 83 2.46 15.35 2.23
N ILE A 84 2.01 14.94 1.05
CA ILE A 84 0.76 15.43 0.44
C ILE A 84 -0.51 15.12 1.26
N TYR A 85 -0.43 14.12 2.14
CA TYR A 85 -1.48 13.70 3.06
C TYR A 85 -1.20 14.04 4.51
N LYS A 86 -0.34 15.04 4.77
CA LYS A 86 -0.13 15.54 6.13
C LYS A 86 -1.47 15.81 6.83
N ASP A 87 -1.60 15.37 8.08
CA ASP A 87 -2.81 15.43 8.93
C ASP A 87 -3.99 14.58 8.44
N ILE A 88 -3.77 13.65 7.50
CA ILE A 88 -4.77 12.68 7.03
C ILE A 88 -4.22 11.28 7.34
N GLU A 89 -4.83 10.62 8.33
CA GLU A 89 -4.47 9.24 8.70
C GLU A 89 -5.27 8.24 7.85
N ASP A 90 -4.56 7.30 7.24
CA ASP A 90 -5.12 6.24 6.40
C ASP A 90 -5.62 5.05 7.24
N PRO A 91 -6.92 4.71 7.18
CA PRO A 91 -7.47 3.62 8.00
C PRO A 91 -6.97 2.23 7.59
N ARG A 92 -6.21 2.11 6.48
CA ARG A 92 -5.61 0.85 6.04
C ARG A 92 -4.36 0.45 6.83
N ILE A 93 -3.79 1.35 7.64
CA ILE A 93 -2.54 1.12 8.41
C ILE A 93 -2.52 -0.25 9.13
N PRO A 94 -3.55 -0.65 9.91
CA PRO A 94 -3.55 -1.92 10.64
C PRO A 94 -3.56 -3.18 9.74
N TYR A 95 -3.91 -3.03 8.48
CA TYR A 95 -3.91 -4.12 7.49
C TYR A 95 -2.59 -4.16 6.72
N TYR A 96 -1.90 -3.02 6.60
CA TYR A 96 -0.69 -2.87 5.82
C TYR A 96 0.57 -3.23 6.60
N PHE A 97 0.56 -2.91 7.89
CA PHE A 97 1.69 -3.10 8.79
C PHE A 97 1.25 -3.92 9.99
N TYR A 98 2.16 -4.76 10.49
CA TYR A 98 1.97 -5.45 11.74
C TYR A 98 3.14 -5.11 12.67
N ASN A 99 2.84 -4.39 13.74
CA ASN A 99 3.82 -4.05 14.76
C ASN A 99 4.04 -5.27 15.67
N GLN A 100 5.29 -5.70 15.81
CA GLN A 100 5.63 -6.74 16.79
C GLN A 100 5.67 -6.17 18.22
N LEU A 101 5.87 -4.86 18.36
CA LEU A 101 5.70 -4.14 19.61
C LEU A 101 4.21 -3.83 19.87
N PRO A 102 3.75 -3.91 21.12
CA PRO A 102 2.36 -3.58 21.47
C PRO A 102 2.12 -2.07 21.46
N ASP A 103 0.85 -1.68 21.41
CA ASP A 103 0.41 -0.29 21.59
C ASP A 103 0.95 0.32 22.88
N GLY A 104 1.45 1.55 22.77
CA GLY A 104 2.09 2.26 23.88
C GLY A 104 3.53 1.84 24.17
N ALA A 105 4.12 0.95 23.37
CA ALA A 105 5.54 0.65 23.44
C ALA A 105 6.39 1.90 23.26
N THR A 106 7.53 1.90 23.94
CA THR A 106 8.55 2.93 23.92
C THR A 106 9.83 2.38 23.29
N ASP A 107 10.81 3.25 23.05
CA ASP A 107 12.13 2.84 22.56
C ASP A 107 12.82 1.80 23.46
N ALA A 108 12.46 1.74 24.74
CA ALA A 108 13.01 0.78 25.70
C ALA A 108 12.42 -0.64 25.54
N ASP A 109 11.31 -0.77 24.82
CA ASP A 109 10.65 -2.05 24.54
C ASP A 109 11.20 -2.71 23.26
N ALA A 110 11.95 -1.95 22.44
CA ALA A 110 12.70 -2.50 21.32
C ALA A 110 13.77 -3.49 21.81
N GLU A 111 14.05 -4.51 21.00
CA GLU A 111 15.00 -5.58 21.36
C GLU A 111 16.41 -5.02 21.58
N ASN A 112 16.79 -4.06 20.74
CA ASN A 112 18.08 -3.39 20.73
C ASN A 112 17.90 -1.88 20.46
N PRO A 113 18.96 -1.05 20.53
CA PRO A 113 18.88 0.33 20.08
C PRO A 113 18.33 0.42 18.65
N CYS A 114 17.27 1.19 18.45
CA CYS A 114 16.57 1.31 17.18
C CYS A 114 16.94 2.60 16.43
N SER A 115 16.66 2.62 15.11
CA SER A 115 16.94 3.73 14.19
C SER A 115 15.71 4.62 14.00
N TYR A 116 14.61 4.05 13.46
CA TYR A 116 13.29 4.69 13.44
C TYR A 116 12.41 4.04 14.53
N CYS A 117 12.38 4.67 15.69
CA CYS A 117 11.81 4.11 16.93
C CYS A 117 10.38 4.60 17.23
N PRO A 118 9.67 3.97 18.18
CA PRO A 118 8.34 4.41 18.62
C PRO A 118 8.24 5.88 19.04
N SER A 119 9.24 6.40 19.74
CA SER A 119 9.27 7.82 20.14
C SER A 119 9.26 8.78 18.95
N ARG A 120 9.73 8.32 17.79
CA ARG A 120 9.81 9.09 16.56
C ARG A 120 8.58 8.90 15.67
N SER A 121 8.12 7.66 15.54
CA SER A 121 6.92 7.33 14.75
C SER A 121 5.62 7.68 15.47
N GLY A 122 5.66 7.98 16.77
CA GLY A 122 4.49 8.27 17.60
C GLY A 122 3.57 7.06 17.82
N THR A 123 4.01 5.88 17.39
CA THR A 123 3.26 4.61 17.40
C THR A 123 4.23 3.46 17.69
N PRO A 124 3.79 2.20 17.82
CA PRO A 124 4.71 1.07 17.94
C PRO A 124 5.52 0.77 16.66
N PHE A 125 5.35 1.55 15.59
CA PHE A 125 6.06 1.36 14.33
C PHE A 125 7.58 1.51 14.52
N LEU A 126 8.31 0.47 14.13
CA LEU A 126 9.76 0.38 14.23
C LEU A 126 10.37 -0.07 12.90
N SER A 127 11.32 0.70 12.40
CA SER A 127 12.06 0.38 11.17
C SER A 127 13.45 1.02 11.17
N ILE A 128 14.08 1.11 10.01
CA ILE A 128 15.33 1.83 9.76
C ILE A 128 15.11 2.98 8.78
N TRP A 129 15.90 4.05 8.90
CA TRP A 129 15.87 5.12 7.91
C TRP A 129 16.33 4.66 6.54
N MET A 130 15.72 5.23 5.50
CA MET A 130 16.21 5.03 4.13
C MET A 130 17.59 5.68 3.99
N PHE A 131 18.53 4.98 3.35
CA PHE A 131 19.93 5.40 3.19
C PHE A 131 20.72 5.56 4.50
N SER A 132 20.36 4.84 5.56
CA SER A 132 21.03 4.90 6.87
C SER A 132 22.39 4.22 6.94
N PHE A 133 22.76 3.39 5.96
CA PHE A 133 23.95 2.56 5.97
C PHE A 133 25.23 3.38 6.23
N ASN A 134 25.96 3.05 7.32
CA ASN A 134 27.14 3.77 7.81
C ASN A 134 26.89 5.25 8.20
N ILE A 135 25.63 5.64 8.46
CA ILE A 135 25.27 7.00 8.89
C ILE A 135 24.60 6.98 10.26
N ASP A 136 23.58 6.14 10.44
CA ASP A 136 22.93 5.94 11.74
C ASP A 136 23.70 4.85 12.50
N PRO A 137 24.11 5.03 13.76
CA PRO A 137 24.81 3.99 14.52
C PRO A 137 23.93 2.77 14.89
N ASN A 138 22.61 2.88 14.73
CA ASN A 138 21.64 1.87 15.14
C ASN A 138 21.00 1.10 13.97
N GLU A 139 21.39 1.37 12.71
CA GLU A 139 20.81 0.66 11.56
C GLU A 139 21.15 -0.83 11.48
N GLY A 140 22.29 -1.24 12.04
CA GLY A 140 22.77 -2.62 12.03
C GLY A 140 22.30 -3.49 13.19
N PHE A 141 21.55 -2.97 14.17
CA PHE A 141 21.07 -3.78 15.28
C PHE A 141 19.92 -4.70 14.85
N ASP A 142 19.95 -5.93 15.35
CA ASP A 142 18.86 -6.88 15.13
C ASP A 142 17.59 -6.38 15.83
N GLN A 143 16.48 -6.40 15.10
CA GLN A 143 15.16 -6.06 15.60
C GLN A 143 14.15 -7.12 15.17
N SER A 144 14.59 -8.35 14.88
CA SER A 144 13.74 -9.38 14.29
C SER A 144 12.48 -9.69 15.09
N SER A 145 12.48 -9.44 16.41
CA SER A 145 11.32 -9.62 17.29
C SER A 145 10.54 -8.34 17.62
N SER A 146 10.98 -7.17 17.17
CA SER A 146 10.36 -5.87 17.50
C SER A 146 10.12 -4.93 16.31
N GLN A 147 10.78 -5.13 15.17
CA GLN A 147 10.51 -4.36 13.96
C GLN A 147 9.11 -4.62 13.43
N THR A 148 8.54 -3.60 12.82
CA THR A 148 7.29 -3.74 12.07
C THR A 148 7.54 -4.54 10.81
N VAL A 149 6.67 -5.51 10.55
CA VAL A 149 6.70 -6.35 9.35
C VAL A 149 5.49 -6.08 8.47
N MET A 150 5.50 -6.61 7.24
CA MET A 150 4.36 -6.50 6.35
C MET A 150 3.12 -7.18 6.96
N GLY A 151 2.00 -6.47 6.91
CA GLY A 151 0.74 -6.90 7.51
C GLY A 151 -0.05 -7.88 6.64
N LEU A 152 -1.33 -8.00 6.98
CA LEU A 152 -2.29 -8.86 6.30
C LEU A 152 -2.43 -8.57 4.79
N TYR A 153 -2.65 -7.30 4.42
CA TYR A 153 -2.91 -6.89 3.04
C TYR A 153 -1.80 -7.27 2.05
N PRO A 154 -0.53 -6.88 2.25
CA PRO A 154 0.53 -7.10 1.25
C PRO A 154 0.84 -8.58 1.02
N ILE A 155 1.00 -9.37 2.10
CA ILE A 155 1.57 -10.72 2.02
C ILE A 155 0.77 -11.80 2.75
N GLY A 156 -0.30 -11.44 3.46
CA GLY A 156 -0.99 -12.40 4.33
C GLY A 156 -0.38 -12.53 5.71
N GLY A 157 0.19 -11.44 6.22
CA GLY A 157 0.64 -11.37 7.61
C GLY A 157 -0.52 -11.34 8.60
N ARG A 158 -0.27 -10.75 9.78
CA ARG A 158 -1.32 -10.46 10.77
C ARG A 158 -1.97 -9.11 10.49
N TYR A 159 -3.25 -9.02 10.86
CA TYR A 159 -3.88 -7.74 11.16
C TYR A 159 -3.33 -7.23 12.49
N ASP A 160 -3.04 -5.94 12.57
CA ASP A 160 -2.55 -5.31 13.79
C ASP A 160 -3.72 -4.93 14.70
N ASP A 161 -3.85 -5.65 15.81
CA ASP A 161 -4.82 -5.41 16.87
C ASP A 161 -4.22 -4.65 18.07
N GLY A 162 -3.00 -4.12 17.92
CA GLY A 162 -2.27 -3.39 18.95
C GLY A 162 -1.69 -4.25 20.06
N GLN A 163 -1.88 -5.58 20.03
CA GLN A 163 -1.32 -6.47 21.05
C GLN A 163 0.15 -6.83 20.81
N GLY A 164 0.62 -6.62 19.58
CA GLY A 164 1.95 -7.02 19.14
C GLY A 164 2.22 -8.53 19.25
N GLY A 165 3.50 -8.85 19.44
CA GLY A 165 4.03 -10.21 19.54
C GLY A 165 4.84 -10.61 18.32
N ALA A 166 5.91 -11.37 18.57
CA ALA A 166 6.82 -11.81 17.53
C ALA A 166 6.13 -12.70 16.48
N VAL A 167 6.52 -12.56 15.22
CA VAL A 167 6.01 -13.41 14.13
C VAL A 167 6.53 -14.83 14.22
N ASN A 168 5.67 -15.80 13.89
CA ASN A 168 6.00 -17.23 13.94
C ASN A 168 5.10 -18.08 13.03
N PHE A 169 4.81 -17.60 11.83
CA PHE A 169 3.81 -18.13 10.90
C PHE A 169 2.38 -18.11 11.46
N ASN A 170 2.03 -17.00 12.11
CA ASN A 170 0.74 -16.71 12.72
C ASN A 170 -0.16 -15.76 11.89
N GLY A 171 -0.07 -15.80 10.55
CA GLY A 171 -0.91 -15.00 9.64
C GLY A 171 -1.69 -15.83 8.60
N ALA A 172 -2.30 -15.13 7.65
CA ALA A 172 -3.09 -15.67 6.54
C ALA A 172 -2.22 -16.00 5.31
N ALA A 173 -1.43 -17.08 5.43
CA ALA A 173 -0.41 -17.47 4.47
C ALA A 173 -0.87 -17.66 3.00
N ASP A 174 -2.17 -17.86 2.78
CA ASP A 174 -2.81 -18.07 1.48
C ASP A 174 -3.26 -16.77 0.78
N THR A 175 -2.96 -15.61 1.36
CA THR A 175 -3.33 -14.31 0.79
C THR A 175 -2.80 -14.15 -0.65
N PRO A 176 -3.66 -13.86 -1.64
CA PRO A 176 -3.26 -13.81 -3.05
C PRO A 176 -2.29 -12.67 -3.36
N GLN A 177 -1.35 -12.91 -4.27
CA GLN A 177 -0.57 -11.83 -4.87
C GLN A 177 -1.40 -11.15 -5.97
N ARG A 178 -1.74 -9.88 -5.74
CA ARG A 178 -2.44 -9.03 -6.70
C ARG A 178 -1.51 -8.65 -7.85
N LEU A 179 -1.95 -8.87 -9.09
CA LEU A 179 -1.15 -8.58 -10.31
C LEU A 179 -1.83 -7.53 -11.22
N LEU A 180 -3.15 -7.64 -11.40
CA LEU A 180 -3.96 -6.64 -12.09
C LEU A 180 -5.35 -6.62 -11.46
N THR A 181 -5.67 -5.52 -10.79
CA THR A 181 -6.87 -5.39 -9.98
C THR A 181 -7.82 -4.32 -10.52
N TYR A 182 -9.08 -4.40 -10.11
CA TYR A 182 -10.12 -3.44 -10.44
C TYR A 182 -9.76 -2.02 -9.96
N TYR A 183 -9.25 -1.87 -8.74
CA TYR A 183 -8.76 -0.57 -8.26
C TYR A 183 -7.66 0.00 -9.17
N ALA A 184 -6.72 -0.85 -9.61
CA ALA A 184 -5.62 -0.41 -10.48
C ALA A 184 -6.13 0.04 -11.86
N ARG A 185 -7.14 -0.65 -12.40
CA ARG A 185 -7.86 -0.20 -13.60
C ARG A 185 -8.45 1.20 -13.37
N LYS A 186 -9.14 1.42 -12.25
CA LYS A 186 -9.78 2.72 -11.97
C LYS A 186 -8.79 3.86 -11.81
N TYR A 187 -7.65 3.63 -11.14
CA TYR A 187 -6.58 4.63 -11.11
C TYR A 187 -6.01 4.94 -12.51
N LEU A 188 -5.89 3.94 -13.39
CA LEU A 188 -5.47 4.17 -14.78
C LEU A 188 -6.50 4.97 -15.58
N GLU A 189 -7.80 4.73 -15.38
CA GLU A 189 -8.88 5.52 -15.99
C GLU A 189 -8.84 6.97 -15.48
N ALA A 190 -8.69 7.18 -14.16
CA ALA A 190 -8.55 8.52 -13.58
C ALA A 190 -7.34 9.27 -14.16
N GLU A 191 -6.21 8.57 -14.34
CA GLU A 191 -5.02 9.14 -14.94
C GLU A 191 -5.23 9.57 -16.40
N LEU A 192 -5.84 8.69 -17.20
CA LEU A 192 -6.13 8.96 -18.61
C LEU A 192 -7.10 10.14 -18.76
N ALA A 193 -8.05 10.29 -17.83
CA ALA A 193 -8.95 11.42 -17.77
C ALA A 193 -8.23 12.73 -17.42
N ILE A 194 -7.42 12.76 -16.34
CA ILE A 194 -6.75 14.01 -15.93
C ILE A 194 -5.71 14.47 -16.95
N THR A 195 -5.16 13.54 -17.73
CA THR A 195 -4.19 13.84 -18.81
C THR A 195 -4.84 14.10 -20.17
N GLY A 196 -6.17 14.11 -20.26
CA GLY A 196 -6.92 14.47 -21.47
C GLY A 196 -6.88 13.41 -22.58
N VAL A 197 -6.49 12.17 -22.26
CA VAL A 197 -6.56 11.03 -23.20
C VAL A 197 -8.01 10.55 -23.36
N THR A 198 -8.83 10.77 -22.34
CA THR A 198 -10.26 10.45 -22.32
C THR A 198 -11.06 11.60 -21.71
N ASP A 199 -12.32 11.74 -22.10
CA ASP A 199 -13.24 12.78 -21.56
C ASP A 199 -13.90 12.38 -20.22
N GLY A 200 -13.31 11.43 -19.47
CA GLY A 200 -13.84 10.97 -18.19
C GLY A 200 -13.73 12.02 -17.08
N ASP A 201 -14.54 11.88 -16.03
CA ASP A 201 -14.38 12.69 -14.81
C ASP A 201 -13.28 12.08 -13.93
N ALA A 202 -12.09 12.67 -13.98
CA ALA A 202 -10.92 12.19 -13.23
C ALA A 202 -11.15 12.18 -11.71
N ARG A 203 -11.93 13.13 -11.18
CA ARG A 203 -12.21 13.23 -9.75
C ARG A 203 -13.12 12.09 -9.30
N ALA A 204 -14.19 11.84 -10.05
CA ALA A 204 -15.10 10.72 -9.78
C ALA A 204 -14.38 9.36 -9.92
N LEU A 205 -13.53 9.20 -10.94
CA LEU A 205 -12.73 7.99 -11.13
C LEU A 205 -11.71 7.78 -10.02
N LEU A 206 -11.12 8.85 -9.47
CA LEU A 206 -10.24 8.76 -8.30
C LEU A 206 -11.03 8.27 -7.08
N GLU A 207 -12.21 8.82 -6.81
CA GLU A 207 -13.08 8.37 -5.72
C GLU A 207 -13.42 6.88 -5.86
N GLU A 208 -13.87 6.45 -7.05
CA GLU A 208 -14.15 5.04 -7.35
C GLU A 208 -12.92 4.15 -7.15
N ALA A 209 -11.73 4.62 -7.53
CA ALA A 209 -10.49 3.87 -7.38
C ALA A 209 -10.07 3.70 -5.91
N ILE A 210 -10.25 4.75 -5.09
CA ILE A 210 -9.97 4.70 -3.66
C ILE A 210 -10.95 3.73 -2.98
N ARG A 211 -12.25 3.85 -3.24
CA ARG A 211 -13.27 2.92 -2.73
C ARG A 211 -12.96 1.47 -3.09
N ALA A 212 -12.68 1.20 -4.37
CA ALA A 212 -12.31 -0.13 -4.83
C ALA A 212 -11.03 -0.69 -4.18
N SER A 213 -10.11 0.18 -3.74
CA SER A 213 -8.92 -0.22 -2.98
C SER A 213 -9.28 -0.63 -1.55
N PHE A 214 -10.15 0.14 -0.88
CA PHE A 214 -10.69 -0.22 0.44
C PHE A 214 -11.50 -1.52 0.38
N ASP A 215 -12.37 -1.69 -0.61
CA ASP A 215 -13.12 -2.93 -0.82
C ASP A 215 -12.21 -4.15 -0.93
N LYS A 216 -11.04 -4.01 -1.58
CA LYS A 216 -10.05 -5.09 -1.67
C LYS A 216 -9.40 -5.41 -0.32
N VAL A 217 -9.14 -4.39 0.51
CA VAL A 217 -8.63 -4.61 1.87
C VAL A 217 -9.65 -5.42 2.68
N ASP A 218 -10.93 -5.04 2.62
CA ASP A 218 -12.01 -5.75 3.31
C ASP A 218 -12.23 -7.18 2.77
N GLU A 219 -12.08 -7.41 1.46
CA GLU A 219 -12.11 -8.75 0.87
C GLU A 219 -11.05 -9.66 1.50
N ILE A 220 -9.82 -9.16 1.64
CA ILE A 220 -8.71 -9.90 2.26
C ILE A 220 -8.93 -10.06 3.77
N ALA A 221 -9.40 -9.01 4.45
CA ALA A 221 -9.71 -9.05 5.87
C ALA A 221 -10.78 -10.10 6.19
N ALA A 222 -11.87 -10.13 5.43
CA ALA A 222 -12.93 -11.11 5.56
C ALA A 222 -12.43 -12.54 5.34
N ALA A 223 -11.59 -12.77 4.32
CA ALA A 223 -10.99 -14.08 4.07
C ALA A 223 -10.10 -14.56 5.23
N ALA A 224 -9.42 -13.64 5.91
CA ALA A 224 -8.57 -13.90 7.07
C ALA A 224 -9.30 -13.84 8.43
N SER A 225 -10.61 -13.57 8.45
CA SER A 225 -11.38 -13.31 9.67
C SER A 225 -10.84 -12.16 10.54
N ALA A 226 -10.22 -11.17 9.90
CA ALA A 226 -9.85 -9.91 10.53
C ALA A 226 -11.06 -8.95 10.57
N PRO A 227 -11.05 -7.91 11.44
CA PRO A 227 -12.05 -6.86 11.40
C PRO A 227 -12.16 -6.23 10.01
N ALA A 228 -13.36 -5.75 9.66
CA ALA A 228 -13.53 -4.91 8.48
C ALA A 228 -13.22 -3.44 8.82
N LEU A 229 -12.92 -2.65 7.79
CA LEU A 229 -12.78 -1.22 7.90
C LEU A 229 -14.08 -0.58 8.40
N VAL A 230 -13.93 0.49 9.17
CA VAL A 230 -15.07 1.28 9.64
C VAL A 230 -15.45 2.25 8.52
N GLU A 231 -16.67 2.10 7.99
CA GLU A 231 -17.17 2.90 6.86
C GLU A 231 -17.05 4.41 7.10
N GLU A 232 -17.29 4.88 8.33
CA GLU A 232 -17.15 6.31 8.67
C GLU A 232 -15.71 6.82 8.47
N ASP A 233 -14.71 6.02 8.85
CA ASP A 233 -13.29 6.37 8.69
C ASP A 233 -12.88 6.33 7.21
N VAL A 234 -13.42 5.37 6.44
CA VAL A 234 -13.20 5.28 4.99
C VAL A 234 -13.77 6.52 4.28
N GLU A 235 -15.01 6.91 4.59
CA GLU A 235 -15.63 8.11 4.01
C GLU A 235 -14.89 9.38 4.40
N ALA A 236 -14.46 9.50 5.66
CA ALA A 236 -13.68 10.64 6.13
C ALA A 236 -12.34 10.75 5.40
N TYR A 237 -11.64 9.62 5.21
CA TYR A 237 -10.39 9.57 4.46
C TYR A 237 -10.58 9.97 2.99
N ILE A 238 -11.56 9.39 2.31
CA ILE A 238 -11.86 9.70 0.91
C ILE A 238 -12.18 11.19 0.75
N ALA A 239 -13.02 11.73 1.62
CA ALA A 239 -13.38 13.14 1.59
C ALA A 239 -12.15 14.04 1.75
N ALA A 240 -11.27 13.74 2.72
CA ALA A 240 -10.04 14.51 2.96
C ALA A 240 -9.06 14.44 1.78
N VAL A 241 -8.90 13.26 1.16
CA VAL A 241 -8.06 13.09 -0.04
C VAL A 241 -8.63 13.88 -1.22
N LEU A 242 -9.95 13.83 -1.44
CA LEU A 242 -10.60 14.56 -2.54
C LEU A 242 -10.56 16.07 -2.31
N GLU A 243 -10.62 16.55 -1.06
CA GLU A 243 -10.42 17.97 -0.74
C GLU A 243 -9.01 18.45 -1.14
N ARG A 244 -7.97 17.66 -0.81
CA ARG A 244 -6.59 17.95 -1.23
C ARG A 244 -6.46 17.93 -2.75
N TYR A 245 -7.04 16.93 -3.40
CA TYR A 245 -7.09 16.83 -4.86
C TYR A 245 -7.76 18.06 -5.50
N ASP A 246 -8.90 18.49 -4.99
CA ASP A 246 -9.67 19.62 -5.55
C ASP A 246 -8.91 20.94 -5.42
N ALA A 247 -8.13 21.11 -4.35
CA ALA A 247 -7.29 22.27 -4.09
C ALA A 247 -5.98 22.29 -4.91
N ALA A 248 -5.54 21.15 -5.44
CA ALA A 248 -4.29 21.02 -6.18
C ALA A 248 -4.37 21.58 -7.61
N ASP A 249 -3.20 21.91 -8.16
CA ASP A 249 -3.06 22.22 -9.58
C ASP A 249 -3.07 20.93 -10.44
N ALA A 250 -2.84 21.05 -11.75
CA ALA A 250 -2.90 19.90 -12.65
C ALA A 250 -1.85 18.82 -12.33
N GLU A 251 -0.65 19.23 -11.89
CA GLU A 251 0.43 18.30 -11.54
C GLU A 251 0.12 17.62 -10.19
N GLY A 252 -0.30 18.38 -9.18
CA GLY A 252 -0.69 17.84 -7.88
C GLY A 252 -1.93 16.92 -7.96
N LYS A 253 -2.88 17.20 -8.85
CA LYS A 253 -4.00 16.28 -9.11
C LYS A 253 -3.53 14.93 -9.65
N LEU A 254 -2.58 14.93 -10.57
CA LEU A 254 -1.97 13.69 -11.05
C LEU A 254 -1.22 12.98 -9.91
N GLU A 255 -0.46 13.73 -9.11
CA GLU A 255 0.27 13.20 -7.94
C GLU A 255 -0.67 12.48 -6.98
N HIS A 256 -1.83 13.04 -6.64
CA HIS A 256 -2.81 12.38 -5.79
C HIS A 256 -3.31 11.03 -6.35
N ILE A 257 -3.59 10.97 -7.66
CA ILE A 257 -4.00 9.73 -8.33
C ILE A 257 -2.88 8.68 -8.23
N MET A 258 -1.64 9.08 -8.51
CA MET A 258 -0.50 8.16 -8.51
C MET A 258 -0.12 7.71 -7.10
N THR A 259 -0.19 8.59 -6.10
CA THR A 259 0.11 8.24 -4.70
C THR A 259 -0.93 7.30 -4.12
N GLN A 260 -2.23 7.52 -4.38
CA GLN A 260 -3.27 6.57 -3.95
C GLN A 260 -3.12 5.20 -4.62
N LYS A 261 -2.77 5.18 -5.91
CA LYS A 261 -2.45 3.94 -6.63
C LYS A 261 -1.22 3.24 -6.03
N TRP A 262 -0.19 3.99 -5.67
CA TRP A 262 1.03 3.48 -5.04
C TRP A 262 0.72 2.82 -3.69
N ILE A 263 -0.06 3.49 -2.83
CA ILE A 263 -0.56 2.92 -1.57
C ILE A 263 -1.37 1.64 -1.86
N ALA A 264 -2.31 1.68 -2.80
CA ALA A 264 -3.14 0.51 -3.13
C ALA A 264 -2.32 -0.69 -3.64
N THR A 265 -1.17 -0.45 -4.28
CA THR A 265 -0.35 -1.48 -4.94
C THR A 265 0.74 -2.06 -4.00
N TYR A 266 0.71 -1.72 -2.72
CA TYR A 266 1.65 -2.26 -1.74
C TYR A 266 1.68 -3.80 -1.75
N GLY A 267 2.89 -4.35 -1.71
CA GLY A 267 3.17 -5.78 -1.94
C GLY A 267 3.44 -6.15 -3.41
N PHE A 268 3.31 -5.24 -4.38
CA PHE A 268 3.65 -5.49 -5.79
C PHE A 268 4.42 -4.34 -6.45
N GLY A 269 5.72 -4.26 -6.21
CA GLY A 269 6.54 -3.09 -6.60
C GLY A 269 6.75 -2.84 -8.11
N VAL A 270 6.46 -3.80 -8.98
CA VAL A 270 6.74 -3.68 -10.43
C VAL A 270 5.92 -2.56 -11.08
N ASP A 271 4.65 -2.45 -10.70
CA ASP A 271 3.74 -1.44 -11.24
C ASP A 271 4.06 -0.07 -10.68
N ALA A 272 4.16 0.03 -9.37
CA ALA A 272 4.59 1.23 -8.66
C ALA A 272 5.89 1.82 -9.23
N TYR A 273 6.92 0.99 -9.45
CA TYR A 273 8.19 1.46 -10.00
C TYR A 273 8.11 1.88 -11.47
N THR A 274 7.21 1.27 -12.24
CA THR A 274 6.97 1.67 -13.63
C THR A 274 6.22 2.99 -13.71
N ASP A 275 5.25 3.19 -12.81
CA ASP A 275 4.50 4.43 -12.67
C ASP A 275 5.42 5.58 -12.27
N TYR A 276 6.18 5.44 -11.18
CA TYR A 276 7.13 6.45 -10.70
C TYR A 276 8.10 6.91 -11.79
N ARG A 277 8.72 5.98 -12.55
CA ARG A 277 9.64 6.36 -13.63
C ARG A 277 8.99 7.14 -14.78
N ARG A 278 7.67 7.03 -14.92
CA ARG A 278 6.92 7.63 -16.02
C ARG A 278 6.29 8.95 -15.60
N THR A 279 5.81 9.06 -14.37
CA THR A 279 5.10 10.25 -13.88
C THR A 279 5.97 11.19 -13.07
N GLY A 280 7.15 10.74 -12.62
CA GLY A 280 7.81 11.37 -11.48
C GLY A 280 7.22 10.88 -10.17
#